data_AF-A0A839FIH1-F1
#
_entry.id   AF-A0A839FIH1-F1
#
_cell.length_a   1.000
_cell.length_b   1.000
_cell.length_c   1.000
_cell.angle_alpha   90.00
_cell.angle_beta   90.00
_cell.angle_gamma   90.00
#
_symmetry.space_group_name_H-M   'P 1'
#
loop_
_entity.id
_entity.type
_entity.pdbx_description
1 polymer ?
#
loop_
_entity_poly.entity_id
_entity_poly.type
_entity_poly.pdbx_seq_one_letter_code
_entity_poly.pdbx_strand_id
1 'polypeptide(L)'
;MPQQTQERTVAVIGAGPRGTSFLERLLAAVEHGVDGDRAPRLRILVIDPAPHGPGRVWNPQQSPLYLMNTPASFPTAAPAGATREQLPASSVSRSFAEWRHEHEAEETATSVRADSFEPPVVLGIDHGDTDTDYPTRAAYGQYLSWLHTEVSAALARQPGIRVEHLRAEVTGLRRAESGYELTLGKDKYTGNHDNHDDGGAGPAPEDRLRADQVVLALGHIPAGLNESGEHFTEVAGQLGLHYQPPAIPTEVDYYSLPAGENVLVRGMGLNFFDLMIQASVGRGGVFHEHPDRPAGQRLEYLATGDEPHLVAGSRRGTPYRAKSTALTESPGFAPVGIRLHHLTPCRGGRCRAAPRCAGLLRTPVAADPARCAAHLLPDAGGAGTGALPGRLQRGAG
;
A
#
# COMPACT_ATOMS: atom_id res chain seq x y z
N MET A 1 -15.25 -37.38 31.77
CA MET A 1 -15.65 -37.12 30.37
C MET A 1 -14.67 -36.12 29.79
N PRO A 2 -13.98 -36.39 28.67
CA PRO A 2 -13.13 -35.40 28.05
C PRO A 2 -14.01 -34.23 27.59
N GLN A 3 -13.69 -33.02 28.07
CA GLN A 3 -14.34 -31.78 27.66
C GLN A 3 -14.20 -31.67 26.13
N GLN A 4 -15.31 -31.72 25.40
CA GLN A 4 -15.31 -31.42 23.97
C GLN A 4 -14.74 -30.01 23.79
N THR A 5 -13.59 -29.90 23.12
CA THR A 5 -13.00 -28.61 22.78
C THR A 5 -13.96 -27.91 21.82
N GLN A 6 -14.71 -26.93 22.33
CA GLN A 6 -15.69 -26.17 21.56
C GLN A 6 -15.01 -25.47 20.37
N GLU A 7 -15.58 -25.60 19.18
CA GLU A 7 -15.09 -24.87 18.00
C GLU A 7 -15.32 -23.37 18.19
N ARG A 8 -14.29 -22.57 17.94
CA ARG A 8 -14.35 -21.11 17.94
C ARG A 8 -14.33 -20.58 16.52
N THR A 9 -15.17 -19.59 16.23
CA THR A 9 -15.23 -18.91 14.95
C THR A 9 -14.56 -17.55 15.02
N VAL A 10 -13.57 -17.30 14.15
CA VAL A 10 -12.92 -16.00 13.97
C VAL A 10 -13.28 -15.47 12.58
N ALA A 11 -13.94 -14.33 12.51
CA ALA A 11 -14.19 -13.65 11.23
C ALA A 11 -13.12 -12.58 10.97
N VAL A 12 -12.43 -12.70 9.85
CA VAL A 12 -11.46 -11.73 9.32
C VAL A 12 -12.15 -10.92 8.24
N ILE A 13 -12.48 -9.66 8.54
CA ILE A 13 -13.15 -8.75 7.63
C ILE A 13 -12.09 -7.92 6.93
N GLY A 14 -11.94 -8.12 5.62
CA GLY A 14 -10.86 -7.59 4.81
C GLY A 14 -9.78 -8.66 4.57
N ALA A 15 -9.63 -9.08 3.33
CA ALA A 15 -8.68 -10.09 2.87
C ALA A 15 -7.52 -9.50 2.06
N GLY A 16 -7.33 -8.17 2.10
CA GLY A 16 -6.15 -7.51 1.55
C GLY A 16 -4.86 -7.77 2.36
N PRO A 17 -3.80 -6.96 2.17
CA PRO A 17 -2.50 -7.16 2.82
C PRO A 17 -2.56 -7.36 4.34
N ARG A 18 -3.43 -6.59 5.04
CA ARG A 18 -3.58 -6.68 6.50
C ARG A 18 -4.24 -7.99 6.94
N GLY A 19 -5.25 -8.45 6.20
CA GLY A 19 -5.94 -9.71 6.49
C GLY A 19 -5.02 -10.89 6.26
N THR A 20 -4.29 -10.89 5.13
CA THR A 20 -3.27 -11.89 4.82
C THR A 20 -2.15 -11.90 5.86
N SER A 21 -1.66 -10.73 6.29
CA SER A 21 -0.65 -10.63 7.34
C SER A 21 -1.13 -11.18 8.69
N PHE A 22 -2.41 -10.95 9.03
CA PHE A 22 -3.02 -11.55 10.21
C PHE A 22 -3.06 -13.08 10.11
N LEU A 23 -3.52 -13.64 8.98
CA LEU A 23 -3.55 -15.09 8.78
C LEU A 23 -2.15 -15.69 8.89
N GLU A 24 -1.14 -15.00 8.38
CA GLU A 24 0.24 -15.46 8.42
C GLU A 24 0.82 -15.41 9.84
N ARG A 25 0.50 -14.37 10.63
CA ARG A 25 0.79 -14.35 12.08
C ARG A 25 0.06 -15.44 12.85
N LEU A 26 -1.19 -15.70 12.50
CA LEU A 26 -2.00 -16.74 13.14
C LEU A 26 -1.40 -18.13 12.87
N LEU A 27 -0.97 -18.39 11.64
CA LEU A 27 -0.28 -19.63 11.28
C LEU A 27 1.00 -19.81 12.10
N ALA A 28 1.84 -18.78 12.17
CA ALA A 28 3.06 -18.83 12.99
C ALA A 28 2.72 -19.13 14.47
N ALA A 29 1.68 -18.49 15.03
CA ALA A 29 1.26 -18.75 16.40
C ALA A 29 0.76 -20.19 16.60
N VAL A 30 0.08 -20.78 15.60
CA VAL A 30 -0.36 -22.18 15.65
C VAL A 30 0.82 -23.15 15.58
N GLU A 31 1.76 -22.89 14.68
CA GLU A 31 2.93 -23.76 14.46
C GLU A 31 3.93 -23.74 15.62
N HIS A 32 4.09 -22.59 16.29
CA HIS A 32 5.07 -22.40 17.37
C HIS A 32 4.46 -22.43 18.78
N GLY A 33 3.13 -22.37 18.90
CA GLY A 33 2.47 -22.03 20.16
C GLY A 33 1.48 -23.06 20.72
N VAL A 34 1.34 -24.25 20.11
CA VAL A 34 0.36 -25.25 20.55
C VAL A 34 1.02 -26.57 20.92
N ASP A 35 1.50 -26.66 22.16
CA ASP A 35 1.87 -27.94 22.79
C ASP A 35 0.60 -28.69 23.25
N GLY A 36 0.40 -29.89 22.70
CA GLY A 36 -0.46 -30.95 23.26
C GLY A 36 -1.94 -30.94 22.85
N ASP A 37 -2.62 -32.06 23.18
CA ASP A 37 -3.98 -32.54 22.84
C ASP A 37 -5.18 -31.58 23.07
N ARG A 38 -4.96 -30.27 23.24
CA ARG A 38 -5.99 -29.25 23.58
C ARG A 38 -6.05 -28.05 22.63
N ALA A 39 -5.48 -28.15 21.43
CA ALA A 39 -5.67 -27.14 20.39
C ALA A 39 -7.18 -26.86 20.18
N PRO A 40 -7.68 -25.62 20.30
CA PRO A 40 -9.07 -25.31 20.02
C PRO A 40 -9.38 -25.60 18.55
N ARG A 41 -10.54 -26.19 18.28
CA ARG A 41 -11.04 -26.25 16.90
C ARG A 41 -11.33 -24.82 16.46
N LEU A 42 -10.78 -24.40 15.33
CA LEU A 42 -10.86 -23.03 14.86
C LEU A 42 -11.51 -22.99 13.49
N ARG A 43 -12.61 -22.26 13.36
CA ARG A 43 -13.22 -21.91 12.09
C ARG A 43 -12.85 -20.47 11.75
N ILE A 44 -12.13 -20.26 10.66
CA ILE A 44 -11.69 -18.95 10.19
C ILE A 44 -12.54 -18.55 8.99
N LEU A 45 -13.32 -17.49 9.13
CA LEU A 45 -14.11 -16.92 8.03
C LEU A 45 -13.37 -15.72 7.47
N VAL A 46 -12.87 -15.81 6.25
CA VAL A 46 -12.19 -14.69 5.57
C VAL A 46 -13.18 -14.03 4.61
N ILE A 47 -13.58 -12.80 4.92
CA ILE A 47 -14.70 -12.12 4.25
C ILE A 47 -14.19 -10.84 3.58
N ASP A 48 -14.29 -10.79 2.26
CA ASP A 48 -13.97 -9.61 1.46
C ASP A 48 -14.76 -9.65 0.14
N PRO A 49 -15.36 -8.55 -0.35
CA PRO A 49 -16.00 -8.54 -1.65
C PRO A 49 -14.98 -8.65 -2.81
N ALA A 50 -13.76 -8.20 -2.61
CA ALA A 50 -12.67 -8.25 -3.57
C ALA A 50 -11.96 -9.62 -3.58
N PRO A 51 -11.09 -9.90 -4.57
CA PRO A 51 -10.23 -11.08 -4.53
C PRO A 51 -9.37 -11.12 -3.27
N HIS A 52 -9.39 -12.24 -2.57
CA HIS A 52 -8.61 -12.46 -1.34
C HIS A 52 -7.10 -12.49 -1.61
N GLY A 53 -6.33 -11.80 -0.79
CA GLY A 53 -4.90 -11.54 -0.97
C GLY A 53 -4.64 -10.09 -1.41
N PRO A 54 -4.81 -9.77 -2.70
CA PRO A 54 -4.53 -8.44 -3.24
C PRO A 54 -5.60 -7.40 -2.89
N GLY A 55 -6.85 -7.82 -2.69
CA GLY A 55 -8.00 -6.91 -2.63
C GLY A 55 -8.20 -6.12 -3.92
N ARG A 56 -8.95 -5.01 -3.84
CA ARG A 56 -9.19 -4.11 -5.00
C ARG A 56 -7.94 -3.32 -5.42
N VAL A 57 -7.16 -2.88 -4.44
CA VAL A 57 -6.05 -1.92 -4.65
C VAL A 57 -4.87 -2.55 -5.37
N TRP A 58 -4.54 -3.79 -5.04
CA TRP A 58 -3.38 -4.49 -5.58
C TRP A 58 -3.77 -5.49 -6.66
N ASN A 59 -4.76 -5.16 -7.50
CA ASN A 59 -5.23 -6.07 -8.54
C ASN A 59 -4.04 -6.56 -9.41
N PRO A 60 -3.78 -7.88 -9.49
CA PRO A 60 -2.69 -8.43 -10.30
C PRO A 60 -2.81 -8.13 -11.81
N GLN A 61 -4.00 -7.74 -12.27
CA GLN A 61 -4.29 -7.43 -13.68
C GLN A 61 -4.25 -5.92 -13.99
N GLN A 62 -3.83 -5.08 -13.05
CA GLN A 62 -3.67 -3.65 -13.32
C GLN A 62 -2.55 -3.36 -14.32
N SER A 63 -2.54 -2.15 -14.90
CA SER A 63 -1.53 -1.73 -15.87
C SER A 63 -0.10 -1.98 -15.35
N PRO A 64 0.80 -2.54 -16.16
CA PRO A 64 2.21 -2.70 -15.77
C PRO A 64 2.90 -1.35 -15.55
N LEU A 65 2.34 -0.26 -16.09
CA LEU A 65 2.85 1.11 -15.90
C LEU A 65 2.70 1.62 -14.46
N TYR A 66 1.88 0.97 -13.63
CA TYR A 66 1.73 1.34 -12.24
C TYR A 66 2.84 0.73 -11.42
N LEU A 67 3.74 1.57 -10.96
CA LEU A 67 4.87 1.17 -10.14
C LEU A 67 4.56 1.34 -8.65
N MET A 68 5.19 0.48 -7.86
CA MET A 68 5.30 0.67 -6.43
C MET A 68 6.01 1.99 -6.16
N ASN A 69 5.51 2.75 -5.19
CA ASN A 69 6.17 3.98 -4.76
C ASN A 69 7.29 3.70 -3.75
N THR A 70 7.67 2.45 -3.48
CA THR A 70 8.71 2.02 -2.54
C THR A 70 9.52 0.87 -3.14
N PRO A 71 10.80 0.72 -2.75
CA PRO A 71 11.59 -0.43 -3.16
C PRO A 71 10.96 -1.76 -2.72
N ALA A 72 11.25 -2.86 -3.43
CA ALA A 72 10.69 -4.19 -3.14
C ALA A 72 10.95 -4.71 -1.72
N SER A 73 12.06 -4.30 -1.11
CA SER A 73 12.43 -4.63 0.28
C SER A 73 11.52 -4.02 1.35
N PHE A 74 10.70 -3.01 1.03
CA PHE A 74 9.84 -2.33 2.01
C PHE A 74 8.45 -2.98 2.18
N PRO A 75 7.64 -3.16 1.13
CA PRO A 75 6.28 -3.66 1.29
C PRO A 75 6.29 -5.19 1.42
N THR A 76 5.84 -5.70 2.55
CA THR A 76 5.70 -7.15 2.78
C THR A 76 4.52 -7.45 3.69
N ALA A 77 3.84 -8.58 3.46
CA ALA A 77 2.74 -9.05 4.29
C ALA A 77 3.19 -10.11 5.32
N ALA A 78 4.36 -10.73 5.11
CA ALA A 78 5.05 -11.58 6.09
C ALA A 78 6.23 -10.83 6.76
N PRO A 79 6.74 -11.25 7.93
CA PRO A 79 7.86 -10.60 8.60
C PRO A 79 9.09 -10.67 7.73
N ALA A 80 9.81 -9.57 7.71
CA ALA A 80 11.11 -9.44 7.08
C ALA A 80 12.05 -8.62 7.97
N GLY A 81 13.36 -8.74 7.72
CA GLY A 81 14.41 -8.04 8.46
C GLY A 81 14.27 -8.20 9.98
N ALA A 82 14.47 -7.10 10.71
CA ALA A 82 14.41 -7.07 12.19
C ALA A 82 13.08 -7.56 12.79
N THR A 83 11.98 -7.54 12.04
CA THR A 83 10.69 -8.06 12.53
C THR A 83 10.73 -9.59 12.66
N ARG A 84 11.40 -10.27 11.72
CA ARG A 84 11.54 -11.74 11.72
C ARG A 84 12.44 -12.24 12.86
N GLU A 85 13.35 -11.40 13.34
CA GLU A 85 14.18 -11.70 14.51
C GLU A 85 13.38 -11.69 15.82
N GLN A 86 12.29 -10.90 15.87
CA GLN A 86 11.45 -10.73 17.07
C GLN A 86 10.20 -11.59 17.05
N LEU A 87 9.70 -11.93 15.86
CA LEU A 87 8.49 -12.72 15.67
C LEU A 87 8.83 -13.94 14.80
N PRO A 88 8.59 -15.17 15.29
CA PRO A 88 8.88 -16.35 14.49
C PRO A 88 8.08 -16.34 13.20
N ALA A 89 8.74 -16.71 12.12
CA ALA A 89 8.13 -16.89 10.81
C ALA A 89 7.24 -18.14 10.80
N SER A 90 6.14 -18.11 10.05
CA SER A 90 5.40 -19.33 9.70
C SER A 90 6.16 -20.17 8.67
N SER A 91 5.76 -21.42 8.49
CA SER A 91 6.33 -22.35 7.51
C SER A 91 6.31 -21.84 6.06
N VAL A 92 5.39 -20.95 5.72
CA VAL A 92 5.21 -20.37 4.38
C VAL A 92 5.60 -18.89 4.30
N SER A 93 6.17 -18.33 5.36
CA SER A 93 6.55 -16.92 5.41
C SER A 93 7.62 -16.61 4.35
N ARG A 94 7.28 -15.72 3.41
CA ARG A 94 8.22 -15.09 2.47
C ARG A 94 7.97 -13.59 2.42
N SER A 95 9.04 -12.80 2.50
CA SER A 95 8.95 -11.38 2.19
C SER A 95 8.67 -11.19 0.71
N PHE A 96 8.18 -10.01 0.31
CA PHE A 96 7.95 -9.74 -1.11
C PHE A 96 9.24 -9.80 -1.93
N ALA A 97 10.34 -9.25 -1.40
CA ALA A 97 11.65 -9.32 -2.04
C ALA A 97 12.11 -10.78 -2.21
N GLU A 98 12.04 -11.59 -1.15
CA GLU A 98 12.38 -13.02 -1.21
C GLU A 98 11.52 -13.77 -2.22
N TRP A 99 10.20 -13.50 -2.22
CA TRP A 99 9.29 -14.10 -3.18
C TRP A 99 9.67 -13.73 -4.62
N ARG A 100 10.04 -12.47 -4.88
CA ARG A 100 10.53 -12.05 -6.20
C ARG A 100 11.80 -12.80 -6.60
N HIS A 101 12.82 -12.87 -5.74
CA HIS A 101 14.03 -13.66 -6.02
C HIS A 101 13.71 -15.13 -6.35
N GLU A 102 12.73 -15.72 -5.65
CA GLU A 102 12.31 -17.11 -5.89
C GLU A 102 11.50 -17.30 -7.20
N HIS A 103 10.80 -16.26 -7.67
CA HIS A 103 9.88 -16.32 -8.81
C HIS A 103 10.34 -15.49 -10.03
N GLU A 104 11.54 -14.91 -9.98
CA GLU A 104 12.16 -14.09 -11.03
C GLU A 104 12.28 -14.83 -12.38
N ALA A 105 12.29 -16.16 -12.38
CA ALA A 105 12.28 -16.98 -13.60
C ALA A 105 10.95 -16.95 -14.39
N GLU A 106 9.83 -16.52 -13.77
CA GLU A 106 8.53 -16.34 -14.42
C GLU A 106 8.28 -14.88 -14.82
N GLU A 107 8.95 -13.91 -14.18
CA GLU A 107 8.87 -12.47 -14.48
C GLU A 107 9.77 -12.04 -15.67
N THR A 108 10.84 -12.80 -15.94
CA THR A 108 11.91 -12.48 -16.92
C THR A 108 11.62 -12.78 -18.39
N ALA A 109 10.44 -13.29 -18.75
CA ALA A 109 10.09 -13.48 -20.16
C ALA A 109 9.91 -12.15 -20.95
N THR A 110 9.93 -10.99 -20.28
CA THR A 110 9.64 -9.70 -20.93
C THR A 110 10.37 -8.48 -20.32
N SER A 111 11.55 -8.64 -19.71
CA SER A 111 12.34 -7.46 -19.30
C SER A 111 12.96 -6.75 -20.53
N VAL A 112 12.81 -5.43 -20.58
CA VAL A 112 13.28 -4.60 -21.68
C VAL A 112 14.80 -4.45 -21.62
N ARG A 113 15.45 -4.94 -22.67
CA ARG A 113 16.78 -4.53 -23.09
C ARG A 113 16.67 -3.14 -23.76
N ALA A 114 17.50 -2.19 -23.33
CA ALA A 114 17.44 -0.76 -23.71
C ALA A 114 17.76 -0.46 -25.21
N ASP A 115 17.75 -1.47 -26.07
CA ASP A 115 18.29 -1.45 -27.43
C ASP A 115 17.28 -1.87 -28.54
N SER A 116 16.02 -2.15 -28.22
CA SER A 116 14.99 -2.52 -29.22
C SER A 116 13.77 -1.60 -29.25
N PHE A 117 13.35 -1.24 -30.47
CA PHE A 117 12.22 -0.38 -30.86
C PHE A 117 10.80 -0.91 -30.53
N GLU A 118 10.66 -1.86 -29.61
CA GLU A 118 9.34 -2.25 -29.09
C GLU A 118 8.98 -1.34 -27.91
N PRO A 119 7.73 -0.83 -27.82
CA PRO A 119 7.34 0.03 -26.72
C PRO A 119 7.57 -0.75 -25.41
N PRO A 120 8.39 -0.22 -24.49
CA PRO A 120 8.78 -0.97 -23.32
C PRO A 120 7.55 -1.26 -22.47
N VAL A 121 7.22 -2.54 -22.31
CA VAL A 121 6.38 -2.95 -21.19
C VAL A 121 7.22 -2.68 -19.94
N VAL A 122 6.95 -1.57 -19.26
CA VAL A 122 7.67 -1.19 -18.04
C VAL A 122 7.37 -2.25 -16.98
N LEU A 123 8.29 -3.19 -16.75
CA LEU A 123 8.16 -4.24 -15.72
C LEU A 123 8.72 -3.82 -14.35
N GLY A 124 8.92 -2.53 -14.13
CA GLY A 124 9.58 -1.99 -12.94
C GLY A 124 10.75 -1.10 -13.31
N ILE A 125 11.38 -0.49 -12.31
CA ILE A 125 12.67 0.19 -12.45
C ILE A 125 13.72 -0.71 -11.80
N ASP A 126 14.59 -1.28 -12.64
CA ASP A 126 15.72 -2.11 -12.25
C ASP A 126 16.92 -1.23 -11.86
N HIS A 127 17.39 -1.38 -10.62
CA HIS A 127 18.56 -0.71 -10.06
C HIS A 127 19.79 -1.62 -9.97
N GLY A 128 19.72 -2.84 -10.49
CA GLY A 128 20.76 -3.87 -10.46
C GLY A 128 20.74 -4.73 -9.20
N ASP A 129 19.77 -4.51 -8.30
CA ASP A 129 19.51 -5.29 -7.09
C ASP A 129 18.00 -5.29 -6.82
N THR A 130 17.39 -6.47 -6.89
CA THR A 130 15.93 -6.64 -6.89
C THR A 130 15.27 -6.21 -5.59
N ASP A 131 16.04 -6.07 -4.51
CA ASP A 131 15.60 -5.49 -3.23
C ASP A 131 15.41 -3.97 -3.30
N THR A 132 16.16 -3.31 -4.17
CA THR A 132 16.19 -1.84 -4.36
C THR A 132 15.33 -1.37 -5.52
N ASP A 133 14.92 -2.29 -6.39
CA ASP A 133 14.00 -2.07 -7.50
C ASP A 133 12.65 -1.54 -7.06
N TYR A 134 12.00 -0.81 -7.97
CA TYR A 134 10.60 -0.38 -7.84
C TYR A 134 9.73 -1.26 -8.74
N PRO A 135 9.20 -2.39 -8.23
CA PRO A 135 8.43 -3.32 -9.04
C PRO A 135 7.07 -2.75 -9.41
N THR A 136 6.38 -3.41 -10.34
CA THR A 136 4.98 -3.08 -10.65
C THR A 136 4.07 -3.36 -9.45
N ARG A 137 2.97 -2.60 -9.33
CA ARG A 137 1.92 -2.89 -8.35
C ARG A 137 1.24 -4.23 -8.62
N ALA A 138 1.21 -4.65 -9.89
CA ALA A 138 0.71 -5.96 -10.31
C ALA A 138 1.53 -7.10 -9.70
N ALA A 139 2.87 -7.03 -9.71
CA ALA A 139 3.76 -8.00 -9.09
C ALA A 139 3.50 -8.12 -7.57
N TYR A 140 3.31 -6.99 -6.87
CA TYR A 140 2.93 -7.03 -5.46
C TYR A 140 1.55 -7.69 -5.24
N GLY A 141 0.60 -7.46 -6.15
CA GLY A 141 -0.68 -8.16 -6.19
C GLY A 141 -0.56 -9.68 -6.33
N GLN A 142 0.34 -10.15 -7.21
CA GLN A 142 0.63 -11.56 -7.38
C GLN A 142 1.21 -12.18 -6.10
N TYR A 143 2.20 -11.52 -5.49
CA TYR A 143 2.75 -11.92 -4.18
C TYR A 143 1.66 -12.06 -3.11
N LEU A 144 0.76 -11.07 -3.00
CA LEU A 144 -0.32 -11.11 -2.02
C LEU A 144 -1.31 -12.25 -2.28
N SER A 145 -1.59 -12.55 -3.56
CA SER A 145 -2.45 -13.67 -3.96
C SER A 145 -1.81 -15.01 -3.60
N TRP A 146 -0.52 -15.15 -3.90
CA TRP A 146 0.30 -16.31 -3.55
C TRP A 146 0.33 -16.51 -2.03
N LEU A 147 0.75 -15.50 -1.26
CA LEU A 147 0.91 -15.63 0.19
C LEU A 147 -0.43 -15.95 0.86
N HIS A 148 -1.52 -15.33 0.42
CA HIS A 148 -2.85 -15.62 0.94
C HIS A 148 -3.25 -17.08 0.71
N THR A 149 -2.97 -17.61 -0.47
CA THR A 149 -3.25 -19.01 -0.84
C THR A 149 -2.43 -19.96 0.03
N GLU A 150 -1.13 -19.73 0.13
CA GLU A 150 -0.20 -20.58 0.88
C GLU A 150 -0.53 -20.61 2.38
N VAL A 151 -0.77 -19.44 2.97
CA VAL A 151 -1.11 -19.33 4.39
C VAL A 151 -2.46 -19.96 4.69
N SER A 152 -3.46 -19.73 3.84
CA SER A 152 -4.79 -20.34 4.02
C SER A 152 -4.73 -21.86 3.92
N ALA A 153 -3.97 -22.39 2.95
CA ALA A 153 -3.76 -23.82 2.80
C ALA A 153 -2.98 -24.43 3.98
N ALA A 154 -1.94 -23.74 4.46
CA ALA A 154 -1.16 -24.18 5.61
C ALA A 154 -2.01 -24.19 6.90
N LEU A 155 -2.83 -23.17 7.13
CA LEU A 155 -3.80 -23.15 8.23
C LEU A 155 -4.80 -24.30 8.13
N ALA A 156 -5.37 -24.55 6.94
CA ALA A 156 -6.35 -25.63 6.74
C ALA A 156 -5.76 -27.04 6.91
N ARG A 157 -4.43 -27.21 6.79
CA ARG A 157 -3.73 -28.47 7.10
C ARG A 157 -3.54 -28.70 8.60
N GLN A 158 -3.65 -27.67 9.43
CA GLN A 158 -3.47 -27.81 10.87
C GLN A 158 -4.66 -28.57 11.50
N PRO A 159 -4.42 -29.49 12.45
CA PRO A 159 -5.48 -30.27 13.07
C PRO A 159 -6.54 -29.37 13.74
N GLY A 160 -7.80 -29.56 13.37
CA GLY A 160 -8.93 -28.83 13.96
C GLY A 160 -9.13 -27.40 13.43
N ILE A 161 -8.36 -26.96 12.43
CA ILE A 161 -8.54 -25.64 11.80
C ILE A 161 -9.26 -25.79 10.46
N ARG A 162 -10.23 -24.92 10.20
CA ARG A 162 -10.93 -24.77 8.93
C ARG A 162 -10.85 -23.32 8.49
N VAL A 163 -10.60 -23.09 7.20
CA VAL A 163 -10.59 -21.76 6.59
C VAL A 163 -11.66 -21.73 5.51
N GLU A 164 -12.56 -20.76 5.58
CA GLU A 164 -13.64 -20.54 4.61
C GLU A 164 -13.53 -19.11 4.07
N HIS A 165 -13.48 -18.98 2.75
CA HIS A 165 -13.45 -17.69 2.07
C HIS A 165 -14.84 -17.32 1.59
N LEU A 166 -15.32 -16.15 1.97
CA LEU A 166 -16.60 -15.60 1.56
C LEU A 166 -16.37 -14.33 0.75
N ARG A 167 -16.83 -14.34 -0.50
CA ARG A 167 -16.84 -13.15 -1.35
C ARG A 167 -18.09 -12.31 -1.07
N ALA A 168 -18.03 -11.50 -0.03
CA ALA A 168 -19.16 -10.68 0.41
C ALA A 168 -18.68 -9.40 1.10
N GLU A 169 -19.45 -8.34 1.00
CA GLU A 169 -19.26 -7.14 1.82
C GLU A 169 -19.89 -7.35 3.20
N VAL A 170 -19.23 -6.88 4.27
CA VAL A 170 -19.84 -6.83 5.60
C VAL A 170 -20.36 -5.41 5.84
N THR A 171 -21.67 -5.25 5.82
CA THR A 171 -22.36 -3.96 5.96
C THR A 171 -22.73 -3.62 7.40
N GLY A 172 -22.66 -4.59 8.31
CA GLY A 172 -22.98 -4.40 9.71
C GLY A 172 -22.20 -5.31 10.65
N LEU A 173 -21.84 -4.79 11.81
CA LEU A 173 -21.21 -5.53 12.90
C LEU A 173 -21.85 -5.12 14.23
N ARG A 174 -22.41 -6.08 14.96
CA ARG A 174 -23.03 -5.86 16.27
C ARG A 174 -22.48 -6.83 17.30
N ARG A 175 -22.20 -6.33 18.50
CA ARG A 175 -21.88 -7.19 19.65
C ARG A 175 -23.15 -7.91 20.12
N ALA A 176 -23.06 -9.22 20.28
CA ALA A 176 -24.11 -10.06 20.86
C ALA A 176 -23.79 -10.41 22.32
N GLU A 177 -24.67 -11.14 23.00
CA GLU A 177 -24.43 -11.65 24.36
C GLU A 177 -23.15 -12.51 24.42
N SER A 178 -22.97 -13.38 23.42
CA SER A 178 -21.75 -14.15 23.18
C SER A 178 -21.23 -13.87 21.76
N GLY A 179 -20.09 -13.20 21.65
CA GLY A 179 -19.42 -12.90 20.38
C GLY A 179 -20.07 -11.75 19.60
N TYR A 180 -20.13 -11.92 18.28
CA TYR A 180 -20.52 -10.90 17.30
C TYR A 180 -21.48 -11.46 16.26
N GLU A 181 -22.34 -10.58 15.77
CA GLU A 181 -23.23 -10.82 14.63
C GLU A 181 -22.80 -9.88 13.50
N LEU A 182 -22.49 -10.47 12.34
CA LEU A 182 -22.11 -9.78 11.12
C LEU A 182 -23.31 -9.78 10.17
N THR A 183 -23.51 -8.68 9.47
CA THR A 183 -24.47 -8.56 8.37
C THR A 183 -23.71 -8.51 7.06
N LEU A 184 -24.07 -9.38 6.12
CA LEU A 184 -23.53 -9.41 4.77
C LEU A 184 -24.38 -8.53 3.84
N GLY A 185 -23.74 -7.85 2.91
CA GLY A 185 -24.39 -7.17 1.80
C GLY A 185 -24.93 -8.16 0.78
N LYS A 186 -26.04 -7.80 0.11
CA LYS A 186 -26.70 -8.63 -0.91
C LYS A 186 -25.90 -8.71 -2.22
N ASP A 187 -25.06 -7.71 -2.48
CA ASP A 187 -24.24 -7.66 -3.69
C ASP A 187 -23.03 -8.57 -3.57
N LYS A 188 -23.13 -9.74 -4.20
CA LYS A 188 -21.95 -10.46 -4.68
C LYS A 188 -21.23 -9.49 -5.61
N TYR A 189 -20.00 -9.10 -5.26
CA TYR A 189 -19.19 -8.14 -6.04
C TYR A 189 -19.24 -8.41 -7.55
N THR A 190 -20.04 -7.65 -8.30
CA THR A 190 -20.12 -7.67 -9.77
C THR A 190 -19.46 -6.43 -10.36
N GLY A 191 -18.37 -5.90 -9.78
CA GLY A 191 -17.48 -4.92 -10.41
C GLY A 191 -18.10 -3.62 -10.96
N ASN A 192 -19.39 -3.35 -10.73
CA ASN A 192 -20.11 -2.20 -11.25
C ASN A 192 -20.91 -1.60 -10.09
N HIS A 193 -20.46 -0.44 -9.61
CA HIS A 193 -21.08 0.28 -8.50
C HIS A 193 -22.23 1.15 -9.00
N ASP A 194 -23.33 0.52 -9.39
CA ASP A 194 -24.63 1.22 -9.45
C ASP A 194 -25.36 0.94 -8.12
N ASN A 195 -25.07 1.76 -7.11
CA ASN A 195 -25.82 1.76 -5.85
C ASN A 195 -27.26 2.23 -6.14
N HIS A 196 -28.16 1.30 -6.44
CA HIS A 196 -29.59 1.55 -6.28
C HIS A 196 -29.98 1.20 -4.85
N ASP A 197 -30.41 2.22 -4.11
CA ASP A 197 -30.93 2.12 -2.75
C ASP A 197 -32.30 1.41 -2.79
N ASP A 198 -32.29 0.08 -2.75
CA ASP A 198 -33.51 -0.72 -2.62
C ASP A 198 -33.99 -0.62 -1.16
N GLY A 199 -34.78 0.42 -0.92
CA GLY A 199 -35.34 0.74 0.38
C GLY A 199 -36.12 -0.43 1.01
N GLY A 200 -35.86 -0.67 2.30
CA GLY A 200 -36.92 -1.02 3.25
C GLY A 200 -36.98 -2.45 3.80
N ALA A 201 -36.15 -3.40 3.39
CA ALA A 201 -36.11 -4.73 4.02
C ALA A 201 -34.75 -4.95 4.71
N GLY A 202 -34.77 -5.11 6.04
CA GLY A 202 -33.58 -5.51 6.79
C GLY A 202 -32.97 -6.82 6.23
N PRO A 203 -31.66 -7.06 6.46
CA PRO A 203 -30.96 -8.23 5.94
C PRO A 203 -31.68 -9.52 6.36
N ALA A 204 -31.80 -10.47 5.44
CA ALA A 204 -32.47 -11.72 5.71
C ALA A 204 -31.68 -12.54 6.74
N PRO A 205 -32.29 -13.49 7.47
CA PRO A 205 -31.58 -14.33 8.45
C PRO A 205 -30.34 -15.03 7.87
N GLU A 206 -30.38 -15.41 6.60
CA GLU A 206 -29.27 -16.00 5.84
C GLU A 206 -28.11 -15.03 5.56
N ASP A 207 -28.34 -13.72 5.62
CA ASP A 207 -27.32 -12.68 5.45
C ASP A 207 -26.58 -12.39 6.76
N ARG A 208 -26.87 -13.15 7.83
CA ARG A 208 -26.28 -12.95 9.16
C ARG A 208 -25.33 -14.08 9.51
N LEU A 209 -24.10 -13.72 9.90
CA LEU A 209 -23.10 -14.65 10.40
C LEU A 209 -22.80 -14.40 11.87
N ARG A 210 -22.53 -15.46 12.62
CA ARG A 210 -22.03 -15.37 14.00
C ARG A 210 -20.55 -15.69 14.05
N ALA A 211 -19.81 -14.92 14.83
CA ALA A 211 -18.40 -15.16 15.11
C ALA A 211 -18.11 -14.90 16.60
N ASP A 212 -17.21 -15.68 17.19
CA ASP A 212 -16.76 -15.47 18.58
C ASP A 212 -15.81 -14.28 18.68
N GLN A 213 -14.99 -14.08 17.65
CA GLN A 213 -14.06 -12.97 17.50
C GLN A 213 -14.11 -12.39 16.09
N VAL A 214 -13.83 -11.10 15.99
CA VAL A 214 -13.78 -10.38 14.71
C VAL A 214 -12.47 -9.61 14.61
N VAL A 215 -11.79 -9.77 13.48
CA VAL A 215 -10.61 -9.01 13.10
C VAL A 215 -11.00 -8.05 11.99
N LEU A 216 -10.93 -6.75 12.27
CA LEU A 216 -11.13 -5.70 11.29
C LEU A 216 -9.81 -5.39 10.59
N ALA A 217 -9.58 -6.02 9.44
CA ALA A 217 -8.44 -5.81 8.58
C ALA A 217 -8.80 -4.87 7.40
N LEU A 218 -9.60 -3.85 7.70
CA LEU A 218 -10.14 -2.93 6.70
C LEU A 218 -9.01 -2.15 6.02
N GLY A 219 -9.09 -2.10 4.69
CA GLY A 219 -8.17 -1.37 3.82
C GLY A 219 -8.71 0.01 3.45
N HIS A 220 -8.70 0.31 2.16
CA HIS A 220 -9.29 1.53 1.63
C HIS A 220 -10.82 1.39 1.59
N ILE A 221 -11.53 2.27 2.29
CA ILE A 221 -12.99 2.33 2.30
C ILE A 221 -13.39 3.52 1.43
N PRO A 222 -14.34 3.37 0.48
CA PRO A 222 -14.85 4.49 -0.30
C PRO A 222 -15.30 5.62 0.63
N ALA A 223 -14.78 6.82 0.40
CA ALA A 223 -15.25 8.02 1.05
C ALA A 223 -16.27 8.70 0.13
N GLY A 224 -17.39 9.15 0.70
CA GLY A 224 -18.29 10.05 -0.01
C GLY A 224 -17.57 11.32 -0.46
N LEU A 225 -18.12 11.98 -1.48
CA LEU A 225 -17.62 13.28 -1.91
C LEU A 225 -17.77 14.29 -0.76
N ASN A 226 -16.82 15.21 -0.67
CA ASN A 226 -16.97 16.39 0.19
C ASN A 226 -17.66 17.51 -0.57
N GLU A 227 -18.01 18.61 0.11
CA GLU A 227 -18.68 19.78 -0.48
C GLU A 227 -18.02 20.27 -1.78
N SER A 228 -16.68 20.25 -1.86
CA SER A 228 -15.98 20.63 -3.09
C SER A 228 -16.20 19.62 -4.22
N GLY A 229 -16.17 18.32 -3.93
CA GLY A 229 -16.41 17.26 -4.92
C GLY A 229 -17.84 17.25 -5.43
N GLU A 230 -18.81 17.45 -4.54
CA GLU A 230 -20.22 17.62 -4.90
C GLU A 230 -20.41 18.85 -5.79
N HIS A 231 -19.82 19.98 -5.42
CA HIS A 231 -19.84 21.20 -6.22
C HIS A 231 -19.23 21.01 -7.61
N PHE A 232 -18.08 20.32 -7.73
CA PHE A 232 -17.49 20.03 -9.04
C PHE A 232 -18.36 19.11 -9.90
N THR A 233 -19.02 18.13 -9.28
CA THR A 233 -19.96 17.24 -9.97
C THR A 233 -21.13 18.05 -10.55
N GLU A 234 -21.71 18.93 -9.74
CA GLU A 234 -22.81 19.81 -10.16
C GLU A 234 -22.40 20.74 -11.30
N VAL A 235 -21.31 21.49 -11.13
CA VAL A 235 -20.82 22.46 -12.12
C VAL A 235 -20.43 21.78 -13.43
N ALA A 236 -19.78 20.60 -13.36
CA ALA A 236 -19.45 19.84 -14.56
C ALA A 236 -20.72 19.42 -15.32
N GLY A 237 -21.75 18.96 -14.60
CA GLY A 237 -23.06 18.66 -15.18
C GLY A 237 -23.71 19.86 -15.86
N GLN A 238 -23.69 21.04 -15.22
CA GLN A 238 -24.25 22.28 -15.78
C GLN A 238 -23.51 22.76 -17.04
N LEU A 239 -22.19 22.54 -17.10
CA LEU A 239 -21.34 22.97 -18.20
C LEU A 239 -21.13 21.90 -19.29
N GLY A 240 -21.70 20.69 -19.12
CA GLY A 240 -21.48 19.56 -20.03
C GLY A 240 -20.03 19.06 -20.02
N LEU A 241 -19.30 19.25 -18.92
CA LEU A 241 -17.92 18.80 -18.76
C LEU A 241 -17.86 17.42 -18.10
N HIS A 242 -16.79 16.68 -18.36
CA HIS A 242 -16.48 15.46 -17.63
C HIS A 242 -15.79 15.78 -16.30
N TYR A 243 -16.31 15.24 -15.20
CA TYR A 243 -15.67 15.27 -13.89
C TYR A 243 -15.39 13.85 -13.39
N GLN A 244 -14.11 13.53 -13.22
CA GLN A 244 -13.66 12.30 -12.57
C GLN A 244 -13.51 12.55 -11.05
N PRO A 245 -14.37 11.97 -10.19
CA PRO A 245 -14.20 12.06 -8.75
C PRO A 245 -12.96 11.29 -8.28
N PRO A 246 -12.49 11.51 -7.04
CA PRO A 246 -11.41 10.73 -6.46
C PRO A 246 -11.72 9.23 -6.50
N ALA A 247 -10.82 8.44 -7.07
CA ALA A 247 -10.96 6.99 -7.21
C ALA A 247 -9.60 6.28 -7.08
N ILE A 248 -9.63 4.96 -6.92
CA ILE A 248 -8.43 4.12 -7.05
C ILE A 248 -7.99 4.19 -8.52
N PRO A 249 -6.69 4.41 -8.83
CA PRO A 249 -6.25 4.59 -10.21
C PRO A 249 -6.67 3.48 -11.17
N THR A 250 -6.70 2.24 -10.70
CA THR A 250 -7.09 1.07 -11.50
C THR A 250 -8.58 1.04 -11.88
N GLU A 251 -9.40 1.91 -11.29
CA GLU A 251 -10.85 1.99 -11.53
C GLU A 251 -11.23 3.23 -12.35
N VAL A 252 -10.25 4.01 -12.80
CA VAL A 252 -10.46 5.18 -13.68
C VAL A 252 -10.24 4.77 -15.13
N ASP A 253 -11.23 5.03 -15.98
CA ASP A 253 -11.05 4.93 -17.42
C ASP A 253 -10.30 6.16 -17.93
N TYR A 254 -8.97 6.05 -18.02
CA TYR A 254 -8.14 7.13 -18.54
C TYR A 254 -8.30 7.36 -20.04
N TYR A 255 -8.89 6.44 -20.81
CA TYR A 255 -9.17 6.66 -22.25
C TYR A 255 -10.37 7.58 -22.47
N SER A 256 -11.24 7.73 -21.47
CA SER A 256 -12.32 8.73 -21.48
C SER A 256 -11.82 10.18 -21.57
N LEU A 257 -10.53 10.43 -21.27
CA LEU A 257 -9.92 11.75 -21.44
C LEU A 257 -9.66 12.04 -22.93
N PRO A 258 -10.20 13.12 -23.52
CA PRO A 258 -10.05 13.38 -24.94
C PRO A 258 -8.62 13.79 -25.33
N ALA A 259 -8.16 13.31 -26.50
CA ALA A 259 -6.85 13.67 -27.07
C ALA A 259 -6.78 15.17 -27.38
N GLY A 260 -5.62 15.80 -27.11
CA GLY A 260 -5.36 17.22 -27.38
C GLY A 260 -6.13 18.22 -26.49
N GLU A 261 -7.13 17.77 -25.76
CA GLU A 261 -7.96 18.61 -24.89
C GLU A 261 -7.32 18.88 -23.54
N ASN A 262 -7.70 20.01 -22.93
CA ASN A 262 -7.21 20.38 -21.61
C ASN A 262 -7.89 19.56 -20.51
N VAL A 263 -7.10 18.86 -19.70
CA VAL A 263 -7.57 18.14 -18.51
C VAL A 263 -6.99 18.80 -17.27
N LEU A 264 -7.87 19.39 -16.45
CA LEU A 264 -7.49 20.01 -15.19
C LEU A 264 -7.31 18.92 -14.12
N VAL A 265 -6.10 18.79 -13.57
CA VAL A 265 -5.81 17.79 -12.53
C VAL A 265 -5.59 18.46 -11.18
N ARG A 266 -6.47 18.18 -10.22
CA ARG A 266 -6.38 18.71 -8.86
C ARG A 266 -5.58 17.76 -7.96
N GLY A 267 -4.30 18.06 -7.79
CA GLY A 267 -3.38 17.36 -6.90
C GLY A 267 -2.30 16.60 -7.67
N MET A 268 -1.09 16.64 -7.15
CA MET A 268 0.09 15.98 -7.75
C MET A 268 0.62 14.86 -6.84
N GLY A 269 -0.26 14.18 -6.10
CA GLY A 269 0.10 13.09 -5.18
C GLY A 269 0.53 11.80 -5.90
N LEU A 270 0.65 10.69 -5.17
CA LEU A 270 1.07 9.41 -5.75
C LEU A 270 0.22 9.00 -6.97
N ASN A 271 -1.11 9.08 -6.85
CA ASN A 271 -2.03 8.72 -7.94
C ASN A 271 -1.94 9.64 -9.17
N PHE A 272 -1.35 10.83 -9.05
CA PHE A 272 -1.15 11.71 -10.20
C PHE A 272 -0.17 11.09 -11.20
N PHE A 273 0.86 10.39 -10.72
CA PHE A 273 1.82 9.74 -11.59
C PHE A 273 1.21 8.55 -12.33
N ASP A 274 0.26 7.84 -11.72
CA ASP A 274 -0.52 6.77 -12.38
C ASP A 274 -1.40 7.35 -13.50
N LEU A 275 -2.09 8.47 -13.24
CA LEU A 275 -2.84 9.19 -14.27
C LEU A 275 -1.93 9.67 -15.40
N MET A 276 -0.82 10.33 -15.04
CA MET A 276 0.12 10.90 -16.00
C MET A 276 0.68 9.83 -16.90
N ILE A 277 1.16 8.71 -16.34
CA ILE A 277 1.77 7.63 -17.14
C ILE A 277 0.73 6.92 -18.03
N GLN A 278 -0.51 6.74 -17.55
CA GLN A 278 -1.57 6.17 -18.39
C GLN A 278 -2.02 7.10 -19.51
N ALA A 279 -2.12 8.40 -19.25
CA ALA A 279 -2.51 9.38 -20.24
C ALA A 279 -1.38 9.70 -21.26
N SER A 280 -0.16 9.24 -20.99
CA SER A 280 1.02 9.45 -21.84
C SER A 280 1.51 8.14 -22.46
N VAL A 281 2.34 7.38 -21.74
CA VAL A 281 2.89 6.10 -22.18
C VAL A 281 1.80 5.06 -22.43
N GLY A 282 0.72 5.07 -21.64
CA GLY A 282 -0.45 4.23 -21.88
C GLY A 282 -1.17 4.51 -23.21
N ARG A 283 -0.88 5.64 -23.88
CA ARG A 283 -1.36 5.99 -25.21
C ARG A 283 -0.29 5.86 -26.30
N GLY A 284 0.80 5.15 -25.99
CA GLY A 284 1.88 4.85 -26.92
C GLY A 284 3.01 5.86 -26.95
N GLY A 285 2.94 6.95 -26.17
CA GLY A 285 4.05 7.91 -26.11
C GLY A 285 5.28 7.30 -25.43
N VAL A 286 6.47 7.82 -25.74
CA VAL A 286 7.74 7.21 -25.32
C VAL A 286 8.69 8.26 -24.77
N PHE A 287 9.37 7.94 -23.65
CA PHE A 287 10.50 8.73 -23.17
C PHE A 287 11.80 8.20 -23.79
N HIS A 288 12.48 9.04 -24.58
CA HIS A 288 13.80 8.76 -25.12
C HIS A 288 14.87 9.35 -24.21
N GLU A 289 15.82 8.53 -23.78
CA GLU A 289 16.96 8.96 -22.99
C GLU A 289 18.15 9.42 -23.87
N HIS A 290 18.71 10.57 -23.51
CA HIS A 290 19.89 11.19 -24.10
C HIS A 290 21.02 11.20 -23.05
N PRO A 291 21.85 10.15 -22.97
CA PRO A 291 22.82 9.98 -21.90
C PRO A 291 23.93 11.05 -21.87
N ASP A 292 24.12 11.74 -22.99
CA ASP A 292 25.10 12.82 -23.10
C ASP A 292 24.59 14.17 -22.55
N ARG A 293 23.29 14.30 -22.29
CA ARG A 293 22.68 15.53 -21.74
C ARG A 293 22.86 15.62 -20.21
N PRO A 294 22.90 16.82 -19.62
CA PRO A 294 22.99 16.97 -18.17
C PRO A 294 21.73 16.41 -17.47
N ALA A 295 21.87 16.05 -16.19
CA ALA A 295 20.75 15.61 -15.37
C ALA A 295 19.59 16.63 -15.41
N GLY A 296 18.37 16.14 -15.55
CA GLY A 296 17.17 16.97 -15.75
C GLY A 296 16.87 17.34 -17.22
N GLN A 297 17.78 17.07 -18.15
CA GLN A 297 17.58 17.24 -19.60
C GLN A 297 17.76 15.93 -20.40
N ARG A 298 18.00 14.82 -19.69
CA ARG A 298 18.26 13.50 -20.28
C ARG A 298 17.02 12.89 -20.93
N LEU A 299 15.82 13.22 -20.48
CA LEU A 299 14.60 12.62 -21.01
C LEU A 299 13.92 13.57 -21.99
N GLU A 300 13.62 13.07 -23.17
CA GLU A 300 12.78 13.71 -24.18
C GLU A 300 11.52 12.86 -24.36
N TYR A 301 10.35 13.46 -24.18
CA TYR A 301 9.09 12.75 -24.38
C TYR A 301 8.61 12.93 -25.82
N LEU A 302 8.34 11.82 -26.49
CA LEU A 302 7.80 11.74 -27.84
C LEU A 302 6.31 11.37 -27.74
N ALA A 303 5.46 12.35 -27.96
CA ALA A 303 4.00 12.20 -27.94
C ALA A 303 3.49 11.54 -29.22
N THR A 304 2.40 10.77 -29.12
CA THR A 304 1.68 10.20 -30.27
C THR A 304 0.68 11.19 -30.87
N GLY A 305 0.23 12.16 -30.08
CA GLY A 305 -0.86 13.07 -30.42
C GLY A 305 -2.20 12.63 -29.83
N ASP A 306 -2.29 11.42 -29.30
CA ASP A 306 -3.49 10.90 -28.63
C ASP A 306 -3.55 11.32 -27.15
N GLU A 307 -2.50 11.94 -26.61
CA GLU A 307 -2.44 12.40 -25.23
C GLU A 307 -3.31 13.64 -24.97
N PRO A 308 -3.97 13.74 -23.80
CA PRO A 308 -4.56 15.00 -23.35
C PRO A 308 -3.47 16.00 -22.91
N HIS A 309 -3.80 17.29 -22.90
CA HIS A 309 -2.97 18.32 -22.28
C HIS A 309 -3.28 18.44 -20.79
N LEU A 310 -2.46 17.79 -19.95
CA LEU A 310 -2.63 17.78 -18.49
C LEU A 310 -2.20 19.11 -17.85
N VAL A 311 -3.15 19.85 -17.29
CA VAL A 311 -2.90 21.06 -16.49
C VAL A 311 -3.02 20.70 -15.02
N ALA A 312 -1.90 20.31 -14.41
CA ALA A 312 -1.85 19.82 -13.03
C ALA A 312 -1.57 20.93 -12.01
N GLY A 313 -2.39 20.98 -10.96
CA GLY A 313 -2.23 21.89 -9.83
C GLY A 313 -1.93 21.18 -8.52
N SER A 314 -0.99 21.71 -7.73
CA SER A 314 -0.71 21.26 -6.35
C SER A 314 -1.05 22.36 -5.36
N ARG A 315 -1.60 22.01 -4.19
CA ARG A 315 -1.85 22.98 -3.10
C ARG A 315 -0.57 23.70 -2.64
N ARG A 316 0.59 23.06 -2.79
CA ARG A 316 1.90 23.64 -2.42
C ARG A 316 2.56 24.40 -3.57
N GLY A 317 1.96 24.40 -4.77
CA GLY A 317 2.52 25.06 -5.96
C GLY A 317 3.77 24.39 -6.53
N THR A 318 4.21 23.24 -6.00
CA THR A 318 5.41 22.53 -6.46
C THR A 318 5.12 21.04 -6.67
N PRO A 319 5.72 20.40 -7.68
CA PRO A 319 5.70 18.94 -7.83
C PRO A 319 6.44 18.26 -6.67
N TYR A 320 6.17 16.97 -6.44
CA TYR A 320 7.01 16.16 -5.56
C TYR A 320 8.40 16.01 -6.16
N ARG A 321 9.41 15.95 -5.29
CA ARG A 321 10.79 15.64 -5.71
C ARG A 321 10.91 14.16 -6.02
N ALA A 322 11.75 13.83 -6.99
CA ALA A 322 12.17 12.45 -7.23
C ALA A 322 12.77 11.85 -5.96
N LYS A 323 12.64 10.53 -5.82
CA LYS A 323 13.28 9.80 -4.73
C LYS A 323 14.80 9.86 -4.87
N SER A 324 15.50 9.95 -3.75
CA SER A 324 16.96 9.91 -3.74
C SER A 324 17.45 8.50 -4.05
N THR A 325 18.52 8.39 -4.85
CA THR A 325 19.30 7.15 -5.01
C THR A 325 19.95 6.69 -3.70
N ALA A 326 20.06 7.56 -2.69
CA ALA A 326 20.52 7.13 -1.36
C ALA A 326 19.63 6.06 -0.70
N LEU A 327 18.36 5.93 -1.12
CA LEU A 327 17.45 4.86 -0.66
C LEU A 327 17.73 3.50 -1.34
N THR A 328 18.38 3.51 -2.51
CA THR A 328 18.87 2.31 -3.19
C THR A 328 20.26 1.92 -2.70
N GLU A 329 21.06 2.87 -2.18
CA GLU A 329 22.39 2.61 -1.61
C GLU A 329 22.39 2.31 -0.09
N SER A 330 21.29 2.60 0.62
CA SER A 330 21.12 2.27 2.04
C SER A 330 19.64 2.12 2.43
N PRO A 331 19.22 0.98 3.00
CA PRO A 331 17.83 0.76 3.35
C PRO A 331 17.41 1.62 4.54
N GLY A 332 16.62 2.67 4.28
CA GLY A 332 16.00 3.48 5.32
C GLY A 332 15.43 4.79 4.80
N PHE A 333 14.17 5.11 5.15
CA PHE A 333 13.53 6.38 4.74
C PHE A 333 14.23 7.63 5.28
N ALA A 334 15.06 7.45 6.32
CA ALA A 334 15.94 8.47 6.87
C ALA A 334 17.37 8.25 6.33
N PRO A 335 18.05 9.30 5.84
CA PRO A 335 19.45 9.22 5.44
C PRO A 335 20.34 8.62 6.54
N VAL A 336 21.34 7.84 6.13
CA VAL A 336 22.38 7.31 7.04
C VAL A 336 23.00 8.47 7.83
N GLY A 337 23.11 8.31 9.15
CA GLY A 337 23.61 9.36 10.04
C GLY A 337 22.57 10.39 10.51
N ILE A 338 21.28 10.20 10.19
CA ILE A 338 20.19 10.96 10.81
C ILE A 338 19.52 10.12 11.89
N ARG A 339 19.66 10.55 13.16
CA ARG A 339 18.90 10.00 14.28
C ARG A 339 17.77 10.94 14.67
N LEU A 340 16.61 10.36 14.94
CA LEU A 340 15.53 11.09 15.60
C LEU A 340 15.92 11.34 17.07
N HIS A 341 16.34 12.56 17.39
CA HIS A 341 16.73 12.93 18.76
C HIS A 341 15.56 13.35 19.63
N HIS A 342 14.53 13.96 19.04
CA HIS A 342 13.42 14.53 19.77
C HIS A 342 12.09 14.25 19.08
N LEU A 343 11.13 13.74 19.85
CA LEU A 343 9.73 13.69 19.47
C LEU A 343 9.00 14.68 20.38
N THR A 344 8.49 15.78 19.84
CA THR A 344 7.69 16.73 20.65
C THR A 344 6.22 16.39 20.45
N PRO A 345 5.49 15.93 21.47
CA PRO A 345 4.06 15.71 21.35
C PRO A 345 3.37 17.08 21.26
N CYS A 346 2.84 17.42 20.08
CA CYS A 346 2.03 18.61 19.91
C CYS A 346 0.63 18.37 20.47
N ARG A 347 0.31 18.96 21.62
CA ARG A 347 -1.08 19.26 22.01
C ARG A 347 -1.19 20.73 22.40
N GLY A 348 -2.06 21.46 21.69
CA GLY A 348 -2.65 22.72 22.13
C GLY A 348 -1.66 23.81 22.57
N GLY A 349 -0.93 24.39 21.60
CA GLY A 349 -0.32 25.72 21.69
C GLY A 349 0.23 26.16 23.05
N ARG A 350 1.37 25.61 23.48
CA ARG A 350 2.42 26.25 24.31
C ARG A 350 3.50 25.22 24.63
N CYS A 351 4.66 25.31 23.97
CA CYS A 351 5.81 24.48 24.26
C CYS A 351 6.48 24.94 25.57
N ARG A 352 6.53 24.08 26.60
CA ARG A 352 7.51 24.17 27.68
C ARG A 352 8.30 22.87 27.72
N ALA A 353 9.62 22.99 27.56
CA ALA A 353 10.54 21.87 27.65
C ALA A 353 10.56 21.31 29.08
N ALA A 354 10.37 20.00 29.24
CA ALA A 354 10.62 19.29 30.49
C ALA A 354 11.56 18.10 30.22
N PRO A 355 12.71 18.00 30.91
CA PRO A 355 13.69 16.95 30.68
C PRO A 355 13.37 15.74 31.57
N ARG A 356 12.52 14.81 31.12
CA ARG A 356 12.27 13.53 31.84
C ARG A 356 11.54 12.49 30.97
N CYS A 357 12.08 12.18 29.80
CA CYS A 357 11.65 11.02 28.99
C CYS A 357 12.85 10.19 28.48
N ALA A 358 13.91 10.07 29.26
CA ALA A 358 15.13 9.36 28.86
C ALA A 358 15.10 7.83 29.09
N GLY A 359 13.97 7.24 29.49
CA GLY A 359 13.91 5.84 29.95
C GLY A 359 13.15 4.85 29.07
N LEU A 360 12.51 5.26 27.96
CA LEU A 360 11.49 4.44 27.28
C LEU A 360 11.61 4.38 25.75
N LEU A 361 12.79 4.63 25.19
CA LEU A 361 13.04 4.53 23.75
C LEU A 361 14.17 3.53 23.47
N ARG A 362 13.87 2.24 23.60
CA ARG A 362 14.66 1.15 23.01
C ARG A 362 13.88 0.35 21.94
N THR A 363 12.70 0.81 21.54
CA THR A 363 11.92 0.19 20.46
C THR A 363 11.34 1.27 19.54
N PRO A 364 11.47 1.13 18.21
CA PRO A 364 10.88 2.06 17.26
C PRO A 364 9.41 1.68 17.06
N VAL A 365 8.53 2.16 17.93
CA VAL A 365 7.09 2.14 17.67
C VAL A 365 6.74 3.35 16.80
N ALA A 366 6.18 3.08 15.63
CA ALA A 366 5.69 4.07 14.68
C ALA A 366 4.71 5.05 15.34
N ALA A 367 5.12 6.32 15.46
CA ALA A 367 4.21 7.39 15.83
C ALA A 367 3.45 7.88 14.59
N ASP A 368 2.14 8.03 14.72
CA ASP A 368 1.22 8.57 13.73
C ASP A 368 1.70 9.95 13.19
N PRO A 369 2.03 10.06 11.89
CA PRO A 369 2.59 11.28 11.30
C PRO A 369 1.59 12.43 11.16
N ALA A 370 0.29 12.23 11.46
CA ALA A 370 -0.72 13.27 11.32
C ALA A 370 -0.62 14.39 12.39
N ARG A 371 0.23 14.28 13.42
CA ARG A 371 0.26 15.23 14.56
C ARG A 371 1.63 15.72 15.01
N CYS A 372 2.73 15.35 14.35
CA CYS A 372 4.07 15.66 14.85
C CYS A 372 4.93 16.40 13.80
N ALA A 373 5.52 17.53 14.18
CA ALA A 373 6.62 18.13 13.44
C ALA A 373 7.94 17.51 13.93
N ALA A 374 8.70 16.88 13.03
CA ALA A 374 10.01 16.33 13.33
C ALA A 374 11.12 17.30 12.88
N HIS A 375 12.11 17.54 13.73
CA HIS A 375 13.37 18.19 13.36
C HIS A 375 14.46 17.14 13.24
N LEU A 376 15.04 17.00 12.04
CA LEU A 376 16.14 16.10 11.73
C LEU A 376 17.44 16.91 11.69
N LEU A 377 18.49 16.45 12.36
CA LEU A 377 19.83 17.04 12.34
C LEU A 377 20.86 15.95 11.99
N PRO A 378 21.95 16.30 11.27
CA PRO A 378 23.03 15.36 10.96
C PRO A 378 23.88 15.02 12.20
N ASP A 379 24.34 13.78 12.30
CA ASP A 379 25.25 13.31 13.38
C ASP A 379 26.57 14.09 13.36
N ALA A 380 26.86 14.83 14.42
CA ALA A 380 28.18 15.39 14.68
C ALA A 380 29.10 14.29 15.24
N GLY A 381 29.65 13.47 14.35
CA GLY A 381 30.68 12.49 14.69
C GLY A 381 31.97 13.20 15.13
N GLY A 382 32.37 12.98 16.39
CA GLY A 382 33.58 13.55 16.95
C GLY A 382 34.84 13.07 16.24
N ALA A 383 35.65 14.02 15.78
CA ALA A 383 37.02 13.79 15.38
C ALA A 383 37.91 14.88 15.97
N GLY A 384 38.92 14.43 16.73
CA GLY A 384 40.23 15.04 16.92
C GLY A 384 40.33 16.57 17.08
N THR A 385 40.75 16.98 18.27
CA THR A 385 41.48 18.23 18.47
C THR A 385 42.67 18.32 17.52
N GLY A 386 42.54 19.11 16.46
CA GLY A 386 43.61 19.50 15.55
C GLY A 386 43.45 20.97 15.21
N ALA A 387 44.31 21.81 15.80
CA ALA A 387 44.35 23.24 15.53
C ALA A 387 44.90 23.52 14.12
N LEU A 388 44.32 24.51 13.42
CA LEU A 388 44.96 25.75 12.91
C LEU A 388 44.03 26.48 11.90
N PRO A 389 44.30 27.78 11.59
CA PRO A 389 43.27 28.82 11.45
C PRO A 389 43.08 29.32 10.01
N GLY A 390 41.98 30.03 9.77
CA GLY A 390 41.80 30.76 8.50
C GLY A 390 40.57 31.66 8.52
N ARG A 391 40.80 32.96 8.74
CA ARG A 391 39.83 34.05 8.50
C ARG A 391 39.36 34.06 7.04
N LEU A 392 38.12 34.47 6.80
CA LEU A 392 37.67 35.36 5.71
C LEU A 392 36.19 35.75 6.02
N GLN A 393 35.99 36.83 6.77
CA GLN A 393 35.48 38.13 6.28
C GLN A 393 34.14 38.08 5.53
N ARG A 394 33.11 38.60 6.21
CA ARG A 394 31.89 39.14 5.60
C ARG A 394 32.27 40.32 4.71
N GLY A 395 31.75 40.34 3.49
CA GLY A 395 31.69 41.51 2.63
C GLY A 395 30.30 41.60 2.03
N ALA A 396 29.56 42.64 2.40
CA ALA A 396 28.40 43.11 1.68
C ALA A 396 28.83 43.76 0.36
N GLY A 397 28.01 43.58 -0.67
CA GLY A 397 28.05 44.25 -1.97
C GLY A 397 26.73 44.00 -2.66
#